data_AF-A0A926WXN0-F1
#
_entry.id   AF-A0A926WXN0-F1
#
_cell.length_a   1.000
_cell.length_b   1.000
_cell.length_c   1.000
_cell.angle_alpha   90.00
_cell.angle_beta   90.00
_cell.angle_gamma   90.00
#
_symmetry.space_group_name_H-M   'P 1'
#
loop_
_entity.id
_entity.type
_entity.pdbx_description
1 polymer ?
#
loop_
_entity_poly.entity_id
_entity_poly.type
_entity_poly.pdbx_seq_one_letter_code
_entity_poly.pdbx_strand_id
1 'polypeptide(L)' 'MSQERTKTPLTVTHDGEPLVIIYPATPQPQRPAFGAIKGSGEILGDIIASVIPATTWEALQ' A
#
# COMPACT_ATOMS: atom_id res chain seq x y z
N MET A 1 18.57 -17.76 7.29
CA MET A 1 17.57 -18.84 7.43
C MET A 1 16.24 -18.30 6.91
N SER A 2 15.81 -18.72 5.73
CA SER A 2 14.55 -18.28 5.10
C SER A 2 13.38 -19.10 5.67
N GLN A 3 12.40 -18.44 6.29
CA GLN A 3 11.21 -19.04 6.93
C GLN A 3 10.04 -19.25 5.95
N GLU A 4 10.31 -19.62 4.70
CA GLU A 4 9.27 -19.56 3.66
C GLU A 4 8.53 -20.88 3.40
N ARG A 5 8.60 -21.89 4.28
CA ARG A 5 8.08 -23.23 3.95
C ARG A 5 7.01 -23.86 4.83
N THR A 6 6.46 -23.18 5.84
CA THR A 6 5.39 -23.84 6.60
C THR A 6 4.38 -22.83 7.15
N LYS A 7 3.09 -23.05 6.85
CA LYS A 7 1.97 -22.31 7.47
C LYS A 7 1.72 -22.72 8.93
N THR A 8 2.62 -23.49 9.53
CA THR A 8 2.49 -24.04 10.88
C THR A 8 3.21 -23.10 11.86
N PRO A 9 2.55 -22.68 12.95
CA PRO A 9 3.21 -21.92 14.01
C PRO A 9 4.39 -22.67 14.60
N LEU A 10 5.45 -21.94 14.95
CA LEU A 10 6.64 -22.49 15.60
C LEU A 10 6.65 -22.11 17.08
N THR A 11 6.65 -23.11 17.95
CA THR A 11 6.88 -22.90 19.39
C THR A 11 8.37 -22.89 19.68
N VAL A 12 8.85 -21.79 20.25
CA VAL A 12 10.23 -21.68 20.77
C VAL A 12 10.20 -21.99 22.26
N THR A 13 11.01 -22.95 22.68
CA THR A 13 11.17 -23.34 24.08
C THR A 13 12.57 -23.01 24.59
N HIS A 14 12.71 -22.75 25.89
CA HIS A 14 13.98 -22.65 26.60
C HIS A 14 13.90 -23.60 27.81
N ASP A 15 14.87 -24.51 27.94
CA ASP A 15 14.88 -25.56 28.98
C ASP A 15 13.60 -26.43 29.02
N GLY A 16 12.98 -26.65 27.86
CA GLY A 16 11.73 -27.42 27.74
C GLY A 16 10.46 -26.61 28.05
N GLU A 17 10.60 -25.39 28.56
CA GLU A 17 9.48 -24.49 28.85
C GLU A 17 9.16 -23.60 27.63
N PRO A 18 7.88 -23.44 27.26
CA PRO A 18 7.48 -22.60 26.13
C PRO A 18 7.68 -21.11 26.44
N LEU A 19 8.38 -20.42 25.55
CA LEU A 19 8.67 -18.99 25.69
C LEU A 19 7.81 -18.13 24.76
N VAL A 20 7.69 -18.53 23.49
CA VAL A 20 6.94 -17.78 22.48
C VAL A 20 6.44 -18.69 21.36
N ILE A 21 5.35 -18.29 20.71
CA ILE A 21 4.84 -18.90 19.49
C ILE A 21 4.99 -17.90 18.34
N ILE A 22 5.72 -18.29 17.29
CA ILE A 22 5.93 -17.49 16.09
C ILE A 22 4.93 -17.94 15.04
N TYR A 23 4.08 -17.02 14.59
CA TYR A 23 3.16 -17.25 13.48
C TYR A 23 3.80 -16.83 12.16
N PRO A 24 3.60 -17.60 11.07
CA PRO A 24 4.00 -17.18 9.74
C PRO A 24 3.33 -15.86 9.38
N ALA A 25 4.09 -14.93 8.79
CA ALA A 25 3.55 -13.67 8.30
C ALA A 25 2.51 -13.95 7.21
N THR A 26 1.36 -13.30 7.31
CA THR A 26 0.40 -13.30 6.20
C THR A 26 0.92 -12.33 5.14
N PRO A 27 1.14 -12.76 3.88
CA PRO A 27 1.61 -11.85 2.85
C PRO A 27 0.58 -10.74 2.66
N GLN A 28 1.03 -9.49 2.80
CA GLN A 28 0.17 -8.35 2.47
C GLN A 28 -0.02 -8.31 0.95
N PRO A 29 -1.25 -8.05 0.47
CA PRO A 29 -1.48 -7.87 -0.95
C PRO A 29 -0.62 -6.69 -1.42
N GLN A 30 0.26 -6.96 -2.38
CA GLN A 30 1.06 -5.91 -2.99
C GLN A 30 0.15 -5.04 -3.86
N ARG A 31 0.31 -3.72 -3.75
CA ARG A 31 -0.40 -2.79 -4.63
C ARG A 31 0.11 -3.03 -6.06
N PRO A 32 -0.79 -3.21 -7.06
CA PRO A 32 -0.34 -3.40 -8.43
C PRO A 32 0.41 -2.16 -8.92
N ALA A 33 1.42 -2.36 -9.76
CA ALA A 33 2.23 -1.27 -10.32
C ALA A 33 1.40 -0.25 -11.11
N PHE A 34 0.31 -0.71 -11.74
CA PHE A 34 -0.62 0.12 -12.50
C PHE A 34 -2.07 -0.27 -12.19
N GLY A 35 -2.99 0.69 -12.35
CA GLY A 35 -4.43 0.43 -12.21
C GLY A 35 -4.89 0.18 -10.77
N ALA A 36 -4.09 0.49 -9.75
CA ALA A 36 -4.45 0.30 -8.34
C ALA A 36 -5.68 1.09 -7.88
N ILE A 37 -6.12 2.06 -8.68
CA ILE A 37 -7.32 2.88 -8.47
C ILE A 37 -8.33 2.73 -9.62
N LYS A 38 -8.18 1.69 -10.46
CA LYS A 38 -9.08 1.49 -11.60
C LYS A 38 -10.52 1.36 -11.11
N GLY A 39 -11.41 2.19 -11.65
CA GLY A 39 -12.83 2.19 -11.30
C GLY A 39 -13.16 2.90 -9.99
N SER A 40 -12.20 3.57 -9.33
CA SER A 40 -12.48 4.34 -8.11
C SER A 40 -12.87 5.80 -8.37
N GLY A 41 -12.96 6.23 -9.63
CA GLY A 41 -13.26 7.62 -10.01
C GLY A 41 -14.02 7.71 -11.32
N GLU A 42 -14.59 8.88 -11.57
CA GLU A 42 -15.40 9.21 -12.74
C GLU A 42 -14.76 10.35 -13.55
N ILE A 43 -14.88 10.30 -14.88
CA ILE A 43 -14.48 11.41 -15.76
C ILE A 43 -15.68 12.34 -15.91
N LEU A 44 -15.61 13.53 -15.31
CA LEU A 44 -16.71 14.51 -15.34
C LEU A 44 -16.68 15.43 -16.57
N GLY A 45 -15.54 15.52 -17.27
CA GLY A 45 -15.36 16.37 -18.45
C GLY A 45 -13.96 16.98 -18.52
N ASP A 46 -13.78 17.86 -19.50
CA ASP A 46 -12.50 18.52 -19.77
C ASP A 46 -12.32 19.82 -18.97
N ILE A 47 -11.09 20.09 -18.54
CA ILE A 47 -10.71 21.39 -17.97
C ILE A 47 -10.32 22.31 -19.13
N ILE A 48 -11.25 23.17 -19.56
CA ILE A 48 -11.06 24.07 -20.71
C ILE A 48 -10.49 25.46 -20.35
N ALA A 49 -10.47 25.81 -19.06
CA ALA A 49 -9.97 27.08 -18.59
C ALA A 49 -9.51 26.97 -17.14
N SER A 50 -8.61 27.88 -16.73
CA SER A 50 -8.23 28.05 -15.33
C SER A 50 -9.43 28.58 -14.53
N VAL A 51 -9.59 28.08 -13.30
CA VAL A 51 -10.60 28.59 -12.35
C VAL A 51 -10.26 30.02 -11.91
N ILE A 52 -8.98 30.40 -11.95
CA ILE A 52 -8.51 31.76 -11.61
C ILE A 52 -8.12 32.55 -12.87
N PRO A 53 -8.40 33.86 -12.93
CA PRO A 53 -7.98 34.72 -14.03
C PRO A 53 -6.46 34.78 -14.20
N ALA A 54 -5.99 34.88 -15.45
CA ALA A 54 -4.55 35.00 -15.76
C ALA A 54 -3.88 36.22 -15.11
N THR A 55 -4.63 37.31 -14.90
CA THR A 55 -4.17 38.51 -14.20
C THR A 55 -3.79 38.28 -12.73
N THR A 56 -4.18 37.14 -12.16
CA THR A 56 -3.81 36.75 -10.79
C THR A 56 -2.40 36.15 -10.71
N TRP A 57 -1.82 35.79 -11.85
CA TRP A 57 -0.52 35.11 -11.90
C TRP A 57 0.61 36.15 -11.94
N GLU A 58 1.43 36.19 -10.90
CA GLU A 58 2.60 37.08 -10.81
C GLU A 58 3.59 36.87 -11.98
N ALA A 59 3.76 35.63 -12.42
CA ALA A 59 4.67 35.29 -13.52
C ALA A 59 4.24 35.83 -14.90
N LEU A 60 3.01 36.34 -15.04
CA LEU A 60 2.45 36.85 -16.29
C LEU A 60 2.24 38.38 -16.28
N GLN A 61 2.73 39.08 -15.25
CA GLN A 61 2.75 40.56 -15.18
C GLN A 61 4.08 41.10 -15.74
#